data_AF-A0A1I4CQ59-F1
#
_entry.id   AF-A0A1I4CQ59-F1
#
_cell.length_a   1.000
_cell.length_b   1.000
_cell.length_c   1.000
_cell.angle_alpha   90.00
_cell.angle_beta   90.00
_cell.angle_gamma   90.00
#
_symmetry.space_group_name_H-M   'P 1'
#
loop_
_entity.id
_entity.type
_entity.pdbx_description
1 polymer ?
#
loop_
_entity_poly.entity_id
_entity_poly.type
_entity_poly.pdbx_seq_one_letter_code
_entity_poly.pdbx_strand_id
1 'polypeptide(L)'
;ISWFQNPAAQVSAHYVVRSSDGDVTQMVREKDRAWHARDWNSRSVGIEHEGYVNDASWFTDAMYRSSAALTRNVADRYGIPKDRTHIVGHVEVPGNDHTDPGPNWDWTRYMQYVNGTTSTWSTIVDNTTAGRFTASANWGTSTYSGQRYGADYRYAEPVAASDTAWYRAAIPATATYRVEAWYPAVSGYNTAAPYIVTTSSGNKTVYVDQRTGGGAWRAVGTFTLNAGDYNVVGVSRWTAGTGLIIADAVRITRV
;
A
#
# COMPACT_ATOMS: atom_id res chain seq x y z
N ILE A 1 -8.24 -17.09 14.10
CA ILE A 1 -9.51 -17.81 13.84
C ILE A 1 -10.18 -18.42 15.09
N SER A 2 -9.47 -18.67 16.20
CA SER A 2 -10.03 -19.28 17.42
C SER A 2 -11.23 -18.52 17.99
N TRP A 3 -11.28 -17.19 17.85
CA TRP A 3 -12.43 -16.37 18.27
C TRP A 3 -13.74 -16.82 17.61
N PHE A 4 -13.74 -17.10 16.31
CA PHE A 4 -14.92 -17.59 15.58
C PHE A 4 -15.21 -19.08 15.79
N GLN A 5 -14.30 -19.81 16.43
CA GLN A 5 -14.56 -21.19 16.87
C GLN A 5 -15.13 -21.23 18.29
N ASN A 6 -15.14 -20.11 19.01
CA ASN A 6 -15.66 -20.01 20.36
C ASN A 6 -17.17 -19.69 20.33
N PRO A 7 -18.06 -20.63 20.69
CA PRO A 7 -19.51 -20.39 20.68
C PRO A 7 -19.93 -19.29 21.66
N ALA A 8 -19.15 -19.02 22.71
CA ALA A 8 -19.45 -17.94 23.65
C ALA A 8 -19.27 -16.53 23.03
N ALA A 9 -18.53 -16.41 21.93
CA ALA A 9 -18.34 -15.13 21.23
C ALA A 9 -19.62 -14.67 20.51
N GLN A 10 -20.55 -15.59 20.21
CA GLN A 10 -21.82 -15.30 19.54
C GLN A 10 -21.69 -14.49 18.23
N VAL A 11 -20.58 -14.66 17.52
CA VAL A 11 -20.28 -14.03 16.23
C VAL A 11 -19.64 -15.03 15.29
N SER A 12 -19.81 -14.83 13.99
CA SER A 12 -19.16 -15.63 12.94
C SER A 12 -19.12 -14.87 11.63
N ALA A 13 -18.14 -15.19 10.79
CA ALA A 13 -18.08 -14.75 9.40
C ALA A 13 -18.02 -15.95 8.46
N HIS A 14 -18.17 -15.75 7.15
CA HIS A 14 -17.99 -16.84 6.19
C HIS A 14 -16.52 -17.13 5.96
N TYR A 15 -15.70 -16.07 5.91
CA TYR A 15 -14.27 -16.16 5.63
C TYR A 15 -13.44 -15.27 6.55
N VAL A 16 -12.20 -15.67 6.79
CA VAL A 16 -11.16 -14.87 7.43
C VAL A 16 -9.93 -14.84 6.53
N VAL A 17 -9.34 -13.67 6.34
CA VAL A 17 -8.12 -13.47 5.54
C VAL A 17 -6.99 -13.05 6.46
N ARG A 18 -5.92 -13.85 6.50
CA ARG A 18 -4.72 -13.59 7.29
C ARG A 18 -3.88 -12.47 6.67
N SER A 19 -3.36 -11.59 7.50
CA SER A 19 -2.63 -10.41 7.05
C SER A 19 -1.26 -10.75 6.46
N SER A 20 -0.52 -11.64 7.12
CA SER A 20 0.89 -11.89 6.79
C SER A 20 1.13 -12.46 5.39
N ASP A 21 0.24 -13.33 4.92
CA ASP A 21 0.40 -14.09 3.67
C ASP A 21 -0.89 -14.18 2.82
N GLY A 22 -1.99 -13.60 3.28
CA GLY A 22 -3.26 -13.63 2.56
C GLY A 22 -3.96 -15.00 2.59
N ASP A 23 -3.62 -15.89 3.51
CA ASP A 23 -4.30 -17.18 3.67
C ASP A 23 -5.79 -16.99 3.98
N VAL A 24 -6.65 -17.75 3.29
CA VAL A 24 -8.10 -17.63 3.35
C VAL A 24 -8.68 -18.86 4.04
N THR A 25 -9.27 -18.67 5.22
CA THR A 25 -9.96 -19.73 5.95
C THR A 25 -11.47 -19.54 5.85
N GLN A 26 -12.19 -20.56 5.37
CA GLN A 26 -13.65 -20.60 5.44
C GLN A 26 -14.10 -21.07 6.83
N MET A 27 -14.96 -20.29 7.48
CA MET A 27 -15.51 -20.59 8.82
C MET A 27 -16.95 -21.09 8.72
N VAL A 28 -17.79 -20.42 7.92
CA VAL A 28 -19.20 -20.77 7.68
C VAL A 28 -19.42 -20.92 6.17
N ARG A 29 -20.18 -21.94 5.76
CA ARG A 29 -20.53 -22.12 4.34
C ARG A 29 -21.42 -20.98 3.90
N GLU A 30 -21.24 -20.45 2.69
CA GLU A 30 -22.02 -19.32 2.14
C GLU A 30 -23.54 -19.56 2.08
N LYS A 31 -23.98 -20.82 2.06
CA LYS A 31 -25.42 -21.17 2.11
C LYS A 31 -26.02 -21.05 3.51
N ASP A 32 -25.19 -21.03 4.54
CA ASP A 32 -25.57 -20.97 5.94
C ASP A 32 -25.38 -19.53 6.44
N ARG A 33 -26.25 -19.06 7.32
CA ARG A 33 -26.19 -17.67 7.82
C ARG A 33 -25.09 -17.50 8.86
N ALA A 34 -24.02 -16.78 8.52
CA ALA A 34 -23.06 -16.28 9.51
C ALA A 34 -23.59 -15.04 10.27
N TRP A 35 -22.98 -14.71 11.40
CA TRP A 35 -23.39 -13.62 12.32
C TRP A 35 -22.30 -12.53 12.40
N HIS A 36 -22.26 -11.65 11.41
CA HIS A 36 -21.19 -10.65 11.23
C HIS A 36 -21.67 -9.19 11.06
N ALA A 37 -22.88 -8.94 10.53
CA ALA A 37 -23.33 -7.60 10.14
C ALA A 37 -24.84 -7.38 10.40
N ARG A 38 -25.33 -7.73 11.60
CA ARG A 38 -26.71 -7.44 12.06
C ARG A 38 -27.77 -7.91 11.03
N ASP A 39 -28.68 -7.04 10.60
CA ASP A 39 -29.76 -7.37 9.66
C ASP A 39 -29.25 -7.83 8.29
N TRP A 40 -28.01 -7.48 7.93
CA TRP A 40 -27.40 -7.89 6.68
C TRP A 40 -26.88 -9.32 6.69
N ASN A 41 -26.83 -9.99 7.84
CA ASN A 41 -26.51 -11.42 7.95
C ASN A 41 -27.36 -12.29 7.00
N SER A 42 -28.60 -11.88 6.75
CA SER A 42 -29.55 -12.63 5.92
C SER A 42 -29.32 -12.51 4.40
N ARG A 43 -28.47 -11.57 3.96
CA ARG A 43 -28.34 -11.16 2.56
C ARG A 43 -26.91 -10.92 2.09
N SER A 44 -25.91 -11.31 2.88
CA SER A 44 -24.52 -11.00 2.59
C SER A 44 -23.56 -12.12 2.96
N VAL A 45 -22.37 -12.07 2.38
CA VAL A 45 -21.24 -12.93 2.71
C VAL A 45 -20.20 -12.09 3.46
N GLY A 46 -20.08 -12.27 4.78
CA GLY A 46 -19.04 -11.65 5.60
C GLY A 46 -17.64 -12.22 5.37
N ILE A 47 -16.68 -11.33 5.09
CA ILE A 47 -15.24 -11.60 4.97
C ILE A 47 -14.53 -10.73 6.00
N GLU A 48 -13.78 -11.35 6.89
CA GLU A 48 -13.04 -10.68 7.96
C GLU A 48 -11.56 -10.56 7.60
N HIS A 49 -10.97 -9.40 7.85
CA HIS A 49 -9.55 -9.14 7.60
C HIS A 49 -8.82 -9.05 8.93
N GLU A 50 -7.80 -9.87 9.12
CA GLU A 50 -6.98 -9.82 10.33
C GLU A 50 -6.27 -8.46 10.45
N GLY A 51 -6.54 -7.70 11.50
CA GLY A 51 -5.77 -6.49 11.80
C GLY A 51 -6.50 -5.48 12.68
N TYR A 52 -5.89 -4.30 12.80
CA TYR A 52 -6.44 -3.17 13.54
C TYR A 52 -6.68 -1.99 12.61
N VAL A 53 -7.88 -1.41 12.67
CA VAL A 53 -8.32 -0.30 11.78
C VAL A 53 -7.39 0.91 11.78
N ASN A 54 -6.65 1.13 12.87
CA ASN A 54 -5.73 2.26 13.08
C ASN A 54 -4.26 1.95 12.76
N ASP A 55 -3.92 0.73 12.31
CA ASP A 55 -2.57 0.33 11.96
C ASP A 55 -2.51 -0.18 10.52
N ALA A 56 -2.01 0.69 9.63
CA ALA A 56 -1.94 0.41 8.20
C ALA A 56 -1.01 -0.77 7.85
N SER A 57 -0.11 -1.18 8.74
CA SER A 57 0.82 -2.29 8.47
C SER A 57 0.13 -3.65 8.33
N TRP A 58 -1.09 -3.79 8.88
CA TRP A 58 -1.90 -5.00 8.74
C TRP A 58 -2.50 -5.17 7.34
N PHE A 59 -2.67 -4.10 6.57
CA PHE A 59 -3.32 -4.16 5.25
C PHE A 59 -2.31 -4.45 4.13
N THR A 60 -1.76 -5.66 4.15
CA THR A 60 -0.72 -6.11 3.21
C THR A 60 -1.25 -6.35 1.80
N ASP A 61 -0.37 -6.33 0.79
CA ASP A 61 -0.75 -6.67 -0.58
C ASP A 61 -1.30 -8.09 -0.71
N ALA A 62 -0.75 -9.04 0.05
CA ALA A 62 -1.20 -10.42 0.06
C ALA A 62 -2.66 -10.52 0.53
N MET A 63 -3.02 -9.83 1.62
CA MET A 63 -4.40 -9.75 2.10
C MET A 63 -5.34 -9.14 1.06
N TYR A 64 -4.99 -7.98 0.49
CA TYR A 64 -5.81 -7.31 -0.53
C TYR A 64 -6.07 -8.23 -1.73
N ARG A 65 -5.03 -8.89 -2.24
CA ARG A 65 -5.15 -9.78 -3.42
C ARG A 65 -6.01 -11.00 -3.13
N SER A 66 -5.77 -11.68 -2.02
CA SER A 66 -6.52 -12.89 -1.66
C SER A 66 -7.99 -12.58 -1.39
N SER A 67 -8.27 -11.54 -0.61
CA SER A 67 -9.64 -11.10 -0.37
C SER A 67 -10.35 -10.67 -1.65
N ALA A 68 -9.69 -9.90 -2.52
CA ALA A 68 -10.30 -9.46 -3.75
C ALA A 68 -10.56 -10.62 -4.74
N ALA A 69 -9.69 -11.62 -4.78
CA ALA A 69 -9.89 -12.84 -5.55
C ALA A 69 -11.09 -13.65 -5.01
N LEU A 70 -11.20 -13.77 -3.69
CA LEU A 70 -12.36 -14.38 -3.03
C LEU A 70 -13.64 -13.61 -3.34
N THR A 71 -13.69 -12.30 -3.12
CA THR A 71 -14.86 -11.46 -3.43
C THR A 71 -15.25 -11.54 -4.90
N ARG A 72 -14.29 -11.50 -5.83
CA ARG A 72 -14.56 -11.72 -7.25
C ARG A 72 -15.22 -13.07 -7.50
N ASN A 73 -14.67 -14.14 -6.91
CA ASN A 73 -15.21 -15.49 -7.09
C ASN A 73 -16.64 -15.64 -6.53
N VAL A 74 -16.91 -15.08 -5.36
CA VAL A 74 -18.26 -15.04 -4.75
C VAL A 74 -19.21 -14.24 -5.63
N ALA A 75 -18.80 -13.04 -6.05
CA ALA A 75 -19.61 -12.17 -6.89
C ALA A 75 -19.95 -12.83 -8.23
N ASP A 76 -18.98 -13.46 -8.89
CA ASP A 76 -19.18 -14.20 -10.14
C ASP A 76 -20.13 -15.39 -9.95
N ARG A 77 -20.00 -16.14 -8.86
CA ARG A 77 -20.85 -17.30 -8.55
C ARG A 77 -22.32 -16.93 -8.34
N TYR A 78 -22.57 -15.79 -7.69
CA TYR A 78 -23.92 -15.35 -7.32
C TYR A 78 -24.48 -14.23 -8.22
N GLY A 79 -23.74 -13.80 -9.25
CA GLY A 79 -24.17 -12.71 -10.13
C GLY A 79 -24.27 -11.36 -9.41
N ILE A 80 -23.45 -11.13 -8.38
CA ILE A 80 -23.43 -9.86 -7.62
C ILE A 80 -22.58 -8.85 -8.42
N PRO A 81 -23.09 -7.65 -8.72
CA PRO A 81 -22.29 -6.60 -9.36
C PRO A 81 -21.03 -6.24 -8.53
N LYS A 82 -19.89 -6.12 -9.19
CA LYS A 82 -18.58 -5.82 -8.56
C LYS A 82 -18.38 -4.31 -8.38
N ASP A 83 -19.32 -3.68 -7.70
CA ASP A 83 -19.31 -2.24 -7.41
C ASP A 83 -19.41 -1.96 -5.91
N ARG A 84 -19.28 -0.68 -5.55
CA ARG A 84 -19.32 -0.22 -4.15
C ARG A 84 -20.72 -0.18 -3.54
N THR A 85 -21.77 -0.46 -4.31
CA THR A 85 -23.12 -0.59 -3.77
C THR A 85 -23.41 -1.99 -3.24
N HIS A 86 -22.69 -3.00 -3.74
CA HIS A 86 -22.85 -4.40 -3.34
C HIS A 86 -21.68 -4.93 -2.52
N ILE A 87 -20.47 -4.41 -2.75
CA ILE A 87 -19.30 -4.68 -1.94
C ILE A 87 -19.15 -3.48 -1.02
N VAL A 88 -19.40 -3.66 0.28
CA VAL A 88 -19.44 -2.62 1.31
C VAL A 88 -18.58 -2.99 2.51
N GLY A 89 -18.08 -2.00 3.25
CA GLY A 89 -17.47 -2.18 4.55
C GLY A 89 -18.51 -2.31 5.64
N HIS A 90 -18.12 -2.84 6.80
CA HIS A 90 -19.05 -2.99 7.92
C HIS A 90 -19.58 -1.64 8.39
N VAL A 91 -18.72 -0.62 8.45
CA VAL A 91 -19.07 0.77 8.77
C VAL A 91 -20.15 1.37 7.85
N GLU A 92 -20.34 0.83 6.64
CA GLU A 92 -21.33 1.30 5.67
C GLU A 92 -22.68 0.57 5.80
N VAL A 93 -22.76 -0.47 6.63
CA VAL A 93 -24.00 -1.21 6.89
C VAL A 93 -24.94 -0.35 7.74
N PRO A 94 -26.18 -0.07 7.32
CA PRO A 94 -27.13 0.71 8.12
C PRO A 94 -27.36 0.12 9.52
N GLY A 95 -27.34 0.97 10.54
CA GLY A 95 -27.60 0.59 11.94
C GLY A 95 -26.44 -0.12 12.64
N ASN A 96 -25.23 -0.12 12.06
CA ASN A 96 -24.03 -0.60 12.72
C ASN A 96 -23.35 0.51 13.57
N ASP A 97 -22.54 0.08 14.54
CA ASP A 97 -21.71 0.89 15.46
C ASP A 97 -20.19 0.59 15.30
N HIS A 98 -19.84 -0.13 14.24
CA HIS A 98 -18.51 -0.53 13.83
C HIS A 98 -17.80 0.54 13.00
N THR A 99 -16.47 0.50 13.01
CA THR A 99 -15.61 1.44 12.27
C THR A 99 -14.77 0.75 11.19
N ASP A 100 -14.80 -0.58 11.13
CA ASP A 100 -14.06 -1.38 10.16
C ASP A 100 -14.68 -1.29 8.74
N PRO A 101 -13.84 -1.35 7.68
CA PRO A 101 -12.41 -1.68 7.69
C PRO A 101 -11.48 -0.50 8.06
N GLY A 102 -12.04 0.67 8.38
CA GLY A 102 -11.29 1.82 8.86
C GLY A 102 -10.67 2.69 7.75
N PRO A 103 -10.09 3.84 8.14
CA PRO A 103 -9.57 4.84 7.18
C PRO A 103 -8.34 4.36 6.40
N ASN A 104 -7.65 3.33 6.88
CA ASN A 104 -6.45 2.78 6.25
C ASN A 104 -6.78 1.74 5.17
N TRP A 105 -8.05 1.37 4.99
CA TRP A 105 -8.48 0.47 3.93
C TRP A 105 -8.60 1.21 2.58
N ASP A 106 -7.75 0.87 1.64
CA ASP A 106 -7.71 1.41 0.29
C ASP A 106 -8.77 0.72 -0.58
N TRP A 107 -9.99 1.24 -0.53
CA TRP A 107 -11.11 0.76 -1.36
C TRP A 107 -10.82 0.82 -2.86
N THR A 108 -10.04 1.81 -3.31
CA THR A 108 -9.71 1.95 -4.74
C THR A 108 -8.87 0.75 -5.19
N ARG A 109 -7.79 0.47 -4.45
CA ARG A 109 -6.93 -0.70 -4.67
C ARG A 109 -7.72 -2.00 -4.59
N TYR A 110 -8.57 -2.14 -3.57
CA TYR A 110 -9.36 -3.35 -3.39
C TYR A 110 -10.29 -3.62 -4.58
N MET A 111 -11.05 -2.60 -4.99
CA MET A 111 -12.00 -2.73 -6.10
C MET A 111 -11.32 -2.97 -7.44
N GLN A 112 -10.09 -2.49 -7.63
CA GLN A 112 -9.31 -2.80 -8.83
C GLN A 112 -8.89 -4.26 -8.88
N TYR A 113 -8.43 -4.80 -7.76
CA TYR A 113 -8.17 -6.23 -7.65
C TYR A 113 -9.44 -7.05 -7.84
N VAL A 114 -10.59 -6.63 -7.30
CA VAL A 114 -11.88 -7.35 -7.47
C VAL A 114 -12.27 -7.38 -8.95
N ASN A 115 -12.21 -6.24 -9.64
CA ASN A 115 -12.58 -6.11 -11.04
C ASN A 115 -11.59 -6.75 -12.01
N GLY A 116 -10.48 -7.31 -11.52
CA GLY A 116 -9.42 -7.84 -12.38
C GLY A 116 -8.69 -6.75 -13.17
N THR A 117 -8.93 -5.48 -12.84
CA THR A 117 -8.18 -4.33 -13.36
C THR A 117 -6.91 -4.18 -12.54
N THR A 118 -6.04 -5.19 -12.53
CA THR A 118 -4.64 -4.95 -12.19
C THR A 118 -4.09 -4.16 -13.36
N SER A 119 -3.95 -2.84 -13.24
CA SER A 119 -3.30 -2.10 -14.31
C SER A 119 -1.92 -2.70 -14.55
N THR A 120 -1.65 -3.04 -15.81
CA THR A 120 -0.40 -3.66 -16.26
C THR A 120 0.77 -2.68 -16.25
N TRP A 121 0.49 -1.38 -16.13
CA TRP A 121 1.55 -0.38 -16.13
C TRP A 121 2.22 -0.26 -14.76
N SER A 122 3.51 -0.58 -14.74
CA SER A 122 4.44 -0.28 -13.67
C SER A 122 5.74 0.20 -14.28
N THR A 123 6.42 1.13 -13.63
CA THR A 123 7.79 1.51 -13.95
C THR A 123 8.63 1.51 -12.69
N ILE A 124 9.89 1.11 -12.84
CA ILE A 124 10.92 1.26 -11.80
C ILE A 124 11.90 2.31 -12.29
N VAL A 125 12.27 3.22 -11.40
CA VAL A 125 13.34 4.20 -11.63
C VAL A 125 14.35 4.01 -10.52
N ASP A 126 15.47 3.39 -10.88
CA ASP A 126 16.69 3.26 -10.08
C ASP A 126 17.57 4.52 -10.19
N ASN A 127 18.42 4.79 -9.20
CA ASN A 127 19.30 5.95 -9.21
C ASN A 127 20.38 5.93 -10.32
N THR A 128 20.53 4.82 -11.02
CA THR A 128 21.37 4.68 -12.23
C THR A 128 20.56 4.72 -13.54
N THR A 129 19.23 4.86 -13.46
CA THR A 129 18.37 4.89 -14.66
C THR A 129 18.65 6.14 -15.49
N ALA A 130 19.27 5.94 -16.66
CA ALA A 130 19.74 7.02 -17.52
C ALA A 130 18.63 8.04 -17.87
N GLY A 131 18.88 9.32 -17.58
CA GLY A 131 17.95 10.42 -17.84
C GLY A 131 16.67 10.41 -16.98
N ARG A 132 16.59 9.51 -16.00
CA ARG A 132 15.43 9.36 -15.11
C ARG A 132 15.75 9.65 -13.64
N PHE A 133 17.02 9.75 -13.27
CA PHE A 133 17.42 10.15 -11.92
C PHE A 133 18.32 11.37 -11.96
N THR A 134 18.09 12.33 -11.06
CA THR A 134 18.91 13.53 -10.91
C THR A 134 19.11 13.85 -9.43
N ALA A 135 20.34 14.07 -9.01
CA ALA A 135 20.69 14.55 -7.67
C ALA A 135 21.83 15.57 -7.76
N SER A 136 21.96 16.43 -6.75
CA SER A 136 23.07 17.39 -6.68
C SER A 136 24.39 16.69 -6.32
N ALA A 137 25.51 17.43 -6.39
CA ALA A 137 26.83 16.93 -6.01
C ALA A 137 26.95 16.58 -4.50
N ASN A 138 25.98 16.98 -3.68
CA ASN A 138 25.97 16.67 -2.25
C ASN A 138 25.47 15.24 -1.95
N TRP A 139 24.99 14.52 -2.97
CA TRP A 139 24.58 13.13 -2.86
C TRP A 139 25.74 12.21 -3.27
N GLY A 140 26.39 11.62 -2.27
CA GLY A 140 27.42 10.60 -2.46
C GLY A 140 26.84 9.33 -3.07
N THR A 141 27.72 8.44 -3.56
CA THR A 141 27.34 7.13 -4.13
C THR A 141 27.97 6.03 -3.29
N SER A 142 27.22 4.97 -2.98
CA SER A 142 27.69 3.87 -2.15
C SER A 142 27.23 2.52 -2.68
N THR A 143 28.05 1.49 -2.46
CA THR A 143 27.74 0.08 -2.71
C THR A 143 27.77 -0.74 -1.42
N TYR A 144 27.86 -0.08 -0.25
CA TYR A 144 28.13 -0.72 1.04
C TYR A 144 27.10 -1.79 1.40
N SER A 145 25.81 -1.45 1.32
CA SER A 145 24.76 -2.40 1.67
C SER A 145 24.44 -3.36 0.51
N GLY A 146 24.36 -4.65 0.82
CA GLY A 146 23.86 -5.69 -0.10
C GLY A 146 22.36 -5.62 -0.36
N GLN A 147 21.62 -4.80 0.40
CA GLN A 147 20.18 -4.60 0.22
C GLN A 147 19.84 -3.58 -0.86
N ARG A 148 20.83 -2.95 -1.51
CA ARG A 148 20.59 -1.97 -2.59
C ARG A 148 19.82 -2.57 -3.76
N TYR A 149 19.02 -1.76 -4.43
CA TYR A 149 18.52 -2.08 -5.77
C TYR A 149 19.62 -1.73 -6.79
N GLY A 150 19.73 -2.50 -7.87
CA GLY A 150 20.73 -2.23 -8.90
C GLY A 150 22.19 -2.27 -8.40
N ALA A 151 23.01 -1.38 -8.94
CA ALA A 151 24.47 -1.42 -8.78
C ALA A 151 24.96 -0.68 -7.52
N ASP A 152 24.36 0.46 -7.20
CA ASP A 152 24.72 1.38 -6.13
C ASP A 152 23.48 2.12 -5.61
N TYR A 153 23.66 3.02 -4.66
CA TYR A 153 22.63 3.95 -4.18
C TYR A 153 23.24 5.29 -3.82
N ARG A 154 22.40 6.32 -3.71
CA ARG A 154 22.80 7.65 -3.24
C ARG A 154 22.59 7.81 -1.76
N TYR A 155 23.49 8.55 -1.12
CA TYR A 155 23.36 8.92 0.29
C TYR A 155 23.73 10.38 0.52
N ALA A 156 23.13 10.99 1.53
CA ALA A 156 23.47 12.35 1.95
C ALA A 156 23.22 12.56 3.45
N GLU A 157 23.97 13.50 4.03
CA GLU A 157 23.69 14.01 5.38
C GLU A 157 22.43 14.91 5.36
N PRO A 158 21.57 14.83 6.40
CA PRO A 158 20.42 15.71 6.56
C PRO A 158 20.85 17.17 6.72
N VAL A 159 20.07 18.09 6.17
CA VAL A 159 20.29 19.54 6.30
C VAL A 159 18.97 20.28 6.44
N ALA A 160 18.99 21.48 7.03
CA ALA A 160 17.82 22.37 7.09
C ALA A 160 17.56 23.11 5.75
N ALA A 161 17.79 22.45 4.61
CA ALA A 161 17.60 22.99 3.28
C ALA A 161 17.09 21.92 2.32
N SER A 162 16.26 22.34 1.35
CA SER A 162 15.75 21.42 0.32
C SER A 162 16.84 21.15 -0.73
N ASP A 163 17.28 19.90 -0.80
CA ASP A 163 18.17 19.39 -1.84
C ASP A 163 17.74 17.95 -2.13
N THR A 164 17.09 17.77 -3.28
CA THR A 164 16.27 16.59 -3.57
C THR A 164 16.89 15.73 -4.67
N ALA A 165 17.03 14.44 -4.40
CA ALA A 165 17.27 13.41 -5.41
C ALA A 165 15.94 13.04 -6.08
N TRP A 166 15.77 13.42 -7.34
CA TRP A 166 14.53 13.26 -8.10
C TRP A 166 14.54 12.03 -9.00
N TYR A 167 13.42 11.31 -8.98
CA TYR A 167 13.06 10.22 -9.88
C TYR A 167 11.99 10.72 -10.86
N ARG A 168 12.34 10.72 -12.15
CA ARG A 168 11.52 11.16 -13.28
C ARG A 168 10.89 9.96 -13.97
N ALA A 169 9.60 10.01 -14.24
CA ALA A 169 8.87 8.95 -14.93
C ALA A 169 7.82 9.49 -15.89
N ALA A 170 7.58 8.74 -16.98
CA ALA A 170 6.53 9.00 -17.94
C ALA A 170 5.22 8.33 -17.49
N ILE A 171 4.36 9.11 -16.85
CA ILE A 171 3.04 8.66 -16.37
C ILE A 171 2.06 8.60 -17.55
N PRO A 172 1.49 7.42 -17.87
CA PRO A 172 0.76 7.22 -19.13
C PRO A 172 -0.64 7.87 -19.13
N ALA A 173 -1.23 8.09 -17.96
CA ALA A 173 -2.56 8.68 -17.82
C ALA A 173 -2.72 9.34 -16.45
N THR A 174 -3.55 10.39 -16.36
CA THR A 174 -3.96 10.93 -15.06
C THR A 174 -4.82 9.90 -14.36
N ALA A 175 -4.32 9.32 -13.27
CA ALA A 175 -4.95 8.22 -12.57
C ALA A 175 -4.35 8.05 -11.17
N THR A 176 -4.84 7.08 -10.42
CA THR A 176 -4.27 6.68 -9.15
C THR A 176 -3.07 5.75 -9.36
N TYR A 177 -1.99 6.00 -8.64
CA TYR A 177 -0.78 5.19 -8.67
C TYR A 177 -0.30 4.91 -7.26
N ARG A 178 0.09 3.66 -7.00
CA ARG A 178 0.88 3.30 -5.82
C ARG A 178 2.34 3.67 -6.08
N VAL A 179 2.92 4.43 -5.17
CA VAL A 179 4.34 4.78 -5.14
C VAL A 179 5.00 3.98 -4.03
N GLU A 180 6.07 3.28 -4.39
CA GLU A 180 6.89 2.48 -3.49
C GLU A 180 8.34 2.91 -3.61
N ALA A 181 9.08 2.83 -2.50
CA ALA A 181 10.50 3.08 -2.44
C ALA A 181 11.24 1.79 -2.11
N TRP A 182 12.40 1.62 -2.69
CA TRP A 182 13.40 0.65 -2.26
C TRP A 182 14.56 1.43 -1.65
N TYR A 183 15.11 0.92 -0.55
CA TYR A 183 16.32 1.43 0.06
C TYR A 183 17.02 0.31 0.85
N PRO A 184 18.34 0.36 1.01
CA PRO A 184 19.03 -0.41 2.04
C PRO A 184 18.69 0.15 3.42
N ALA A 185 18.45 -0.72 4.39
CA ALA A 185 18.21 -0.35 5.77
C ALA A 185 19.41 -0.68 6.64
N VAL A 186 19.83 0.31 7.41
CA VAL A 186 20.89 0.20 8.42
C VAL A 186 20.45 1.01 9.63
N SER A 187 20.70 0.52 10.84
CA SER A 187 20.25 1.16 12.09
C SER A 187 20.69 2.63 12.25
N GLY A 188 21.77 3.04 11.57
CA GLY A 188 22.28 4.42 11.54
C GLY A 188 21.73 5.32 10.43
N TYR A 189 20.77 4.85 9.62
CA TYR A 189 20.10 5.66 8.58
C TYR A 189 18.94 6.48 9.14
N ASN A 190 18.42 7.38 8.30
CA ASN A 190 17.49 8.40 8.73
C ASN A 190 16.16 7.83 9.25
N THR A 191 15.69 8.35 10.39
CA THR A 191 14.42 7.92 11.01
C THR A 191 13.18 8.50 10.32
N ALA A 192 13.35 9.55 9.52
CA ALA A 192 12.28 10.29 8.87
C ALA A 192 12.79 10.92 7.56
N ALA A 193 13.21 10.09 6.60
CA ALA A 193 13.61 10.54 5.28
C ALA A 193 12.37 11.08 4.52
N PRO A 194 12.39 12.33 4.02
CA PRO A 194 11.24 12.93 3.36
C PRO A 194 11.16 12.52 1.88
N TYR A 195 10.11 11.77 1.53
CA TYR A 195 9.72 11.45 0.17
C TYR A 195 8.64 12.43 -0.30
N ILE A 196 8.97 13.25 -1.29
CA ILE A 196 8.06 14.20 -1.93
C ILE A 196 7.47 13.53 -3.18
N VAL A 197 6.15 13.45 -3.27
CA VAL A 197 5.43 12.96 -4.45
C VAL A 197 4.69 14.13 -5.11
N THR A 198 4.94 14.35 -6.39
CA THR A 198 4.24 15.37 -7.19
C THR A 198 2.91 14.82 -7.69
N THR A 199 1.82 15.23 -7.03
CA THR A 199 0.46 14.77 -7.30
C THR A 199 -0.34 15.79 -8.11
N SER A 200 -1.53 15.40 -8.56
CA SER A 200 -2.47 16.31 -9.25
C SER A 200 -2.96 17.48 -8.39
N SER A 201 -2.82 17.39 -7.07
CA SER A 201 -3.24 18.41 -6.09
C SER A 201 -2.07 19.16 -5.45
N GLY A 202 -0.87 19.05 -6.04
CA GLY A 202 0.37 19.60 -5.51
C GLY A 202 1.24 18.54 -4.83
N ASN A 203 2.38 18.97 -4.28
CA ASN A 203 3.34 18.07 -3.67
C ASN A 203 2.81 17.52 -2.33
N LYS A 204 3.02 16.22 -2.10
CA LYS A 204 2.75 15.54 -0.83
C LYS A 204 4.07 14.99 -0.27
N THR A 205 4.32 15.18 1.01
CA THR A 205 5.53 14.65 1.68
C THR A 205 5.14 13.51 2.60
N VAL A 206 5.84 12.39 2.49
CA VAL A 206 5.73 11.23 3.38
C VAL A 206 7.10 10.98 4.01
N TYR A 207 7.13 10.76 5.31
CA TYR A 207 8.37 10.45 6.03
C TYR A 207 8.54 8.94 6.14
N VAL A 208 9.71 8.44 5.77
CA VAL A 208 10.04 7.01 5.76
C VAL A 208 11.20 6.75 6.73
N ASP A 209 11.02 5.79 7.64
CA ASP A 209 12.09 5.31 8.51
C ASP A 209 12.99 4.32 7.74
N GLN A 210 14.21 4.74 7.44
CA GLN A 210 15.17 3.97 6.66
C GLN A 210 16.04 3.05 7.52
N ARG A 211 15.78 2.93 8.82
CA ARG A 211 16.55 2.04 9.71
C ARG A 211 16.15 0.58 9.59
N THR A 212 14.94 0.32 9.13
CA THR A 212 14.35 -1.02 9.06
C THR A 212 13.63 -1.22 7.73
N GLY A 213 13.30 -2.47 7.43
CA GLY A 213 12.51 -2.82 6.25
C GLY A 213 13.23 -2.68 4.90
N GLY A 214 14.52 -2.37 4.85
CA GLY A 214 15.26 -2.27 3.60
C GLY A 214 15.40 -3.58 2.84
N GLY A 215 15.84 -3.50 1.58
CA GLY A 215 15.93 -4.67 0.70
C GLY A 215 14.58 -5.20 0.22
N ALA A 216 13.54 -4.38 0.28
CA ALA A 216 12.20 -4.69 -0.19
C ALA A 216 11.47 -3.41 -0.63
N TRP A 217 10.48 -3.54 -1.50
CA TRP A 217 9.60 -2.43 -1.87
C TRP A 217 8.72 -2.03 -0.68
N ARG A 218 8.79 -0.76 -0.28
CA ARG A 218 8.00 -0.16 0.80
C ARG A 218 7.05 0.87 0.25
N ALA A 219 5.78 0.78 0.64
CA ALA A 219 4.78 1.76 0.23
C ALA A 219 5.15 3.14 0.78
N VAL A 220 5.25 4.12 -0.12
CA VAL A 220 5.25 5.54 0.23
C VAL A 220 3.79 6.01 0.32
N GLY A 221 2.94 5.53 -0.58
CA GLY A 221 1.50 5.79 -0.54
C GLY A 221 0.83 5.58 -1.89
N THR A 222 -0.46 5.89 -1.95
CA THR A 222 -1.28 5.87 -3.16
C THR A 222 -1.69 7.30 -3.49
N PHE A 223 -1.43 7.76 -4.71
CA PHE A 223 -1.61 9.16 -5.11
C PHE A 223 -2.24 9.27 -6.50
N THR A 224 -3.05 10.30 -6.72
CA THR A 224 -3.47 10.71 -8.06
C THR A 224 -2.33 11.49 -8.72
N LEU A 225 -1.76 10.93 -9.79
CA LEU A 225 -0.68 11.53 -10.58
C LEU A 225 -1.23 12.06 -11.89
N ASN A 226 -0.66 13.15 -12.42
CA ASN A 226 -1.02 13.66 -13.75
C ASN A 226 -0.33 12.84 -14.84
N ALA A 227 -0.95 12.70 -16.02
CA ALA A 227 -0.23 12.20 -17.20
C ALA A 227 0.92 13.14 -17.57
N GLY A 228 2.01 12.58 -18.08
CA GLY A 228 3.16 13.34 -18.57
C GLY A 228 4.49 12.80 -18.10
N ASP A 229 5.58 13.45 -18.49
CA ASP A 229 6.94 13.02 -18.18
C ASP A 229 7.67 14.06 -17.32
N TYR A 230 7.75 13.82 -16.01
CA TYR A 230 8.18 14.80 -15.01
C TYR A 230 8.79 14.14 -13.77
N ASN A 231 9.38 14.94 -12.88
CA ASN A 231 9.91 14.48 -11.59
C ASN A 231 8.75 14.07 -10.68
N VAL A 232 8.52 12.76 -10.54
CA VAL A 232 7.33 12.22 -9.86
C VAL A 232 7.58 12.06 -8.37
N VAL A 233 8.74 11.51 -8.01
CA VAL A 233 9.12 11.21 -6.63
C VAL A 233 10.47 11.83 -6.36
N GLY A 234 10.66 12.44 -5.20
CA GLY A 234 11.95 12.98 -4.77
C GLY A 234 12.25 12.61 -3.33
N VAL A 235 13.51 12.32 -3.01
CA VAL A 235 13.97 12.17 -1.63
C VAL A 235 14.77 13.41 -1.28
N SER A 236 14.33 14.17 -0.27
CA SER A 236 14.99 15.42 0.13
C SER A 236 15.89 15.21 1.34
N ARG A 237 16.85 16.13 1.49
CA ARG A 237 17.71 16.20 2.69
C ARG A 237 17.10 16.97 3.85
N TRP A 238 15.94 17.62 3.62
CA TRP A 238 15.25 18.45 4.59
C TRP A 238 14.49 17.64 5.65
N THR A 239 15.18 17.29 6.73
CA THR A 239 14.59 16.57 7.87
C THR A 239 15.29 16.90 9.18
N ALA A 240 14.55 16.77 10.28
CA ALA A 240 15.10 16.78 11.64
C ALA A 240 15.58 15.38 12.09
N GLY A 241 15.30 14.32 11.31
CA GLY A 241 15.81 12.97 11.58
C GLY A 241 17.32 12.91 11.50
N THR A 242 17.94 12.12 12.38
CA THR A 242 19.38 11.90 12.42
C THR A 242 19.79 10.73 11.51
N GLY A 243 21.03 10.73 11.03
CA GLY A 243 21.57 9.65 10.20
C GLY A 243 21.38 9.90 8.70
N LEU A 244 22.14 9.14 7.90
CA LEU A 244 22.19 9.29 6.45
C LEU A 244 20.83 9.04 5.81
N ILE A 245 20.49 9.87 4.83
CA ILE A 245 19.31 9.71 3.99
C ILE A 245 19.72 8.99 2.72
N ILE A 246 18.95 7.99 2.34
CA ILE A 246 19.24 7.12 1.20
C ILE A 246 18.24 7.36 0.06
N ALA A 247 18.75 7.41 -1.16
CA ALA A 247 17.97 7.44 -2.39
C ALA A 247 18.51 6.34 -3.33
N ASP A 248 17.72 5.29 -3.53
CA ASP A 248 18.09 4.10 -4.29
C ASP A 248 17.13 3.91 -5.48
N ALA A 249 15.93 3.35 -5.27
CA ALA A 249 14.96 3.18 -6.36
C ALA A 249 13.52 3.49 -5.93
N VAL A 250 12.68 3.83 -6.92
CA VAL A 250 11.23 3.96 -6.75
C VAL A 250 10.49 3.09 -7.76
N ARG A 251 9.34 2.57 -7.36
CA ARG A 251 8.40 1.86 -8.22
C ARG A 251 7.07 2.60 -8.22
N ILE A 252 6.56 2.88 -9.42
CA ILE A 252 5.28 3.55 -9.61
C ILE A 252 4.40 2.57 -10.37
N THR A 253 3.31 2.14 -9.76
CA THR A 253 2.37 1.18 -10.35
C THR A 253 1.02 1.84 -10.42
N ARG A 254 0.43 1.89 -11.62
CA ARG A 254 -0.95 2.35 -11.75
C ARG A 254 -1.82 1.35 -11.00
N VAL A 255 -2.70 1.87 -10.15
CA VAL A 255 -3.70 1.06 -9.47
C VAL A 255 -4.99 1.30 -10.23
#